data_AF-A0A8T3L2Y0-F1
#
_entry.id   AF-A0A8T3L2Y0-F1
#
_cell.length_a   1.000
_cell.length_b   1.000
_cell.length_c   1.000
_cell.angle_alpha   90.00
_cell.angle_beta   90.00
_cell.angle_gamma   90.00
#
_symmetry.space_group_name_H-M   'P 1'
#
loop_
_entity.id
_entity.type
_entity.pdbx_description
1 polymer ?
#
loop_
_entity_poly.entity_id
_entity_poly.type
_entity_poly.pdbx_seq_one_letter_code
_entity_poly.pdbx_strand_id
1 'polypeptide(L)'
;MNLFEPIVDHSKLHPNFLSVMRHWKDPERNEVQRWAEGFPDRDGKFVKEFQTSFNSSFWEIYLYAVLRDFGFEFSWEHSTPDFDVNTNGIELIIEATTAGHSQGKTAEWEYRRNIEDLKDMRFGEMNRESIIRLSNSFTSKARQYRNRYSNLAHVKNRPFVIAIAPFEQPNFNLQYNRPITALLYDYYVDEDAYLR
;
A
#
# COMPACT_ATOMS: atom_id res chain seq x y z
N MET A 1 14.06 -14.42 1.69
CA MET A 1 13.46 -14.63 0.34
C MET A 1 14.19 -13.76 -0.67
N ASN A 2 14.26 -14.16 -1.94
CA ASN A 2 14.83 -13.34 -3.02
C ASN A 2 13.68 -12.70 -3.83
N LEU A 3 13.46 -11.40 -3.68
CA LEU A 3 12.32 -10.71 -4.31
C LEU A 3 12.51 -10.47 -5.81
N PHE A 4 13.76 -10.32 -6.23
CA PHE A 4 14.11 -9.74 -7.53
C PHE A 4 14.63 -10.77 -8.55
N GLU A 5 14.63 -12.05 -8.20
CA GLU A 5 14.83 -13.14 -9.16
C GLU A 5 13.49 -13.48 -9.82
N PRO A 6 13.30 -13.21 -11.13
CA PRO A 6 12.01 -13.46 -11.79
C PRO A 6 11.65 -14.95 -11.80
N ILE A 7 10.49 -15.29 -11.25
CA ILE A 7 9.97 -16.68 -11.18
C ILE A 7 8.70 -16.88 -12.01
N VAL A 8 8.25 -15.85 -12.72
CA VAL A 8 7.10 -15.88 -13.62
C VAL A 8 7.47 -15.37 -15.00
N ASP A 9 6.64 -15.71 -15.99
CA ASP A 9 6.78 -15.22 -17.35
C ASP A 9 6.79 -13.69 -17.39
N HIS A 10 7.62 -13.12 -18.27
CA HIS A 10 7.76 -11.66 -18.41
C HIS A 10 6.43 -10.93 -18.63
N SER A 11 5.48 -11.54 -19.35
CA SER A 11 4.15 -10.97 -19.60
C SER A 11 3.26 -10.87 -18.35
N LYS A 12 3.60 -11.59 -17.28
CA LYS A 12 2.91 -11.55 -15.99
C LYS A 12 3.55 -10.57 -15.01
N LEU A 13 4.75 -10.08 -15.30
CA LEU A 13 5.46 -9.14 -14.43
C LEU A 13 4.73 -7.80 -14.41
N HIS A 14 4.54 -7.28 -13.20
CA HIS A 14 3.92 -5.99 -12.99
C HIS A 14 4.81 -4.85 -13.55
N PRO A 15 4.24 -3.78 -14.16
CA PRO A 15 5.03 -2.66 -14.69
C PRO A 15 5.97 -2.01 -13.66
N ASN A 16 5.53 -1.85 -12.41
CA ASN A 16 6.41 -1.36 -11.33
C ASN A 16 7.57 -2.32 -11.02
N PHE A 17 7.36 -3.64 -11.05
CA PHE A 17 8.45 -4.60 -10.89
C PHE A 17 9.49 -4.45 -12.00
N LEU A 18 9.04 -4.41 -13.26
CA LEU A 18 9.90 -4.16 -14.42
C LEU A 18 10.66 -2.83 -14.32
N SER A 19 10.00 -1.79 -13.81
CA SER A 19 10.60 -0.47 -13.58
C SER A 19 11.72 -0.51 -12.54
N VAL A 20 11.60 -1.35 -11.51
CA VAL A 20 12.60 -1.52 -10.43
C VAL A 20 13.74 -2.46 -10.86
N MET A 21 13.50 -3.37 -11.80
CA MET A 21 14.53 -4.26 -12.38
C MET A 21 15.54 -3.57 -13.32
N ARG A 22 15.41 -2.26 -13.56
CA ARG A 22 16.38 -1.51 -14.38
C ARG A 22 17.75 -1.48 -13.71
N HIS A 23 18.82 -1.59 -14.49
CA HIS A 23 20.20 -1.77 -13.96
C HIS A 23 20.69 -0.63 -13.06
N TRP A 24 20.21 0.59 -13.23
CA TRP A 24 20.62 1.71 -12.38
C TRP A 24 19.87 1.77 -11.05
N LYS A 25 18.91 0.88 -10.80
CA LYS A 25 18.13 0.80 -9.56
C LYS A 25 18.60 -0.27 -8.58
N ASP A 26 19.85 -0.71 -8.72
CA ASP A 26 20.47 -1.67 -7.80
C ASP A 26 20.39 -1.21 -6.33
N PRO A 27 20.66 0.07 -5.98
CA PRO A 27 20.53 0.55 -4.61
C PRO A 27 19.11 0.40 -4.05
N GLU A 28 18.09 0.77 -4.83
CA GLU A 28 16.69 0.65 -4.44
C GLU A 28 16.27 -0.81 -4.26
N ARG A 29 16.74 -1.72 -5.13
CA ARG A 29 16.50 -3.16 -4.96
C ARG A 29 17.16 -3.69 -3.69
N ASN A 30 18.39 -3.30 -3.41
CA ASN A 30 19.08 -3.71 -2.18
C ASN A 30 18.33 -3.24 -0.93
N GLU A 31 17.80 -2.01 -0.95
CA GLU A 31 17.05 -1.47 0.18
C GLU A 31 15.71 -2.19 0.39
N VAL A 32 14.96 -2.45 -0.68
CA VAL A 32 13.70 -3.22 -0.59
C VAL A 32 13.97 -4.67 -0.18
N GLN A 33 15.08 -5.25 -0.62
CA GLN A 33 15.51 -6.58 -0.20
C GLN A 33 15.88 -6.61 1.29
N ARG A 34 16.51 -5.56 1.81
CA ARG A 34 16.80 -5.35 3.24
C ARG A 34 15.52 -5.19 4.07
N TRP A 35 14.53 -4.48 3.54
CA TRP A 35 13.22 -4.34 4.19
C TRP A 35 12.56 -5.70 4.42
N ALA A 36 12.68 -6.63 3.47
CA ALA A 36 12.11 -7.98 3.58
C ALA A 36 12.93 -8.97 4.45
N GLU A 37 14.07 -8.57 5.00
CA GLU A 37 14.85 -9.43 5.89
C GLU A 37 14.06 -9.78 7.16
N GLY A 38 13.80 -11.08 7.36
CA GLY A 38 12.99 -11.58 8.47
C GLY A 38 11.48 -11.62 8.20
N PHE A 39 11.01 -11.08 7.07
CA PHE A 39 9.62 -11.21 6.65
C PHE A 39 9.37 -12.66 6.18
N PRO A 40 8.26 -13.31 6.60
CA PRO A 40 8.03 -14.71 6.29
C PRO A 40 7.37 -14.90 4.92
N ASP A 41 7.87 -15.84 4.12
CA ASP A 41 7.17 -16.34 2.93
C ASP A 41 6.48 -17.67 3.28
N ARG A 42 5.31 -17.58 3.92
CA ARG A 42 4.69 -18.71 4.65
C ARG A 42 4.19 -19.81 3.72
N ASP A 43 3.68 -19.44 2.54
CA ASP A 43 3.11 -20.37 1.57
C ASP A 43 3.92 -20.43 0.26
N GLY A 44 5.08 -19.78 0.21
CA GLY A 44 5.96 -19.73 -0.95
C GLY A 44 5.42 -18.92 -2.12
N LYS A 45 4.34 -18.13 -1.92
CA LYS A 45 3.72 -17.33 -2.97
C LYS A 45 4.14 -15.87 -2.92
N PHE A 46 4.74 -15.40 -1.83
CA PHE A 46 4.96 -13.98 -1.64
C PHE A 46 5.87 -13.39 -2.72
N VAL A 47 6.94 -14.08 -3.11
CA VAL A 47 7.83 -13.64 -4.20
C VAL A 47 7.06 -13.52 -5.53
N LYS A 48 6.15 -14.45 -5.81
CA LYS A 48 5.30 -14.40 -7.00
C LYS A 48 4.36 -13.21 -6.95
N GLU A 49 3.71 -12.99 -5.82
CA GLU A 49 2.80 -11.87 -5.61
C GLU A 49 3.52 -10.52 -5.69
N PHE A 50 4.75 -10.42 -5.16
CA PHE A 50 5.59 -9.24 -5.33
C PHE A 50 5.89 -8.94 -6.80
N GLN A 51 6.04 -9.97 -7.63
CA GLN A 51 6.31 -9.83 -9.06
C GLN A 51 5.06 -9.52 -9.90
N THR A 52 3.89 -10.05 -9.52
CA THR A 52 2.65 -9.92 -10.32
C THR A 52 1.67 -8.87 -9.79
N SER A 53 1.70 -8.63 -8.49
CA SER A 53 0.81 -7.75 -7.70
C SER A 53 1.66 -6.81 -6.85
N PHE A 54 2.53 -6.05 -7.52
CA PHE A 54 3.65 -5.34 -6.88
C PHE A 54 3.22 -4.40 -5.74
N ASN A 55 2.22 -3.54 -5.96
CA ASN A 55 1.91 -2.48 -4.98
C ASN A 55 1.42 -3.01 -3.63
N SER A 56 0.60 -4.07 -3.61
CA SER A 56 0.12 -4.66 -2.34
C SER A 56 1.27 -5.29 -1.58
N SER A 57 2.06 -6.13 -2.26
CA SER A 57 3.19 -6.82 -1.65
C SER A 57 4.29 -5.85 -1.21
N PHE A 58 4.56 -4.81 -2.01
CA PHE A 58 5.49 -3.74 -1.65
C PHE A 58 5.00 -2.98 -0.40
N TRP A 59 3.71 -2.70 -0.30
CA TRP A 59 3.13 -2.04 0.86
C TRP A 59 3.27 -2.88 2.13
N GLU A 60 3.07 -4.18 2.05
CA GLU A 60 3.30 -5.11 3.16
C GLU A 60 4.77 -5.12 3.61
N ILE A 61 5.73 -5.21 2.67
CA ILE A 61 7.17 -5.13 3.01
C ILE A 61 7.52 -3.80 3.67
N TYR A 62 6.99 -2.70 3.14
CA TYR A 62 7.22 -1.38 3.70
C TYR A 62 6.68 -1.29 5.14
N LEU A 63 5.45 -1.74 5.37
CA LEU A 63 4.86 -1.77 6.73
C LEU A 63 5.68 -2.63 7.67
N TYR A 64 6.11 -3.81 7.25
CA TYR A 64 6.97 -4.67 8.03
C TYR A 64 8.27 -3.97 8.44
N ALA A 65 8.98 -3.35 7.49
CA ALA A 65 10.22 -2.65 7.76
C ALA A 65 10.01 -1.49 8.73
N VAL A 66 8.97 -0.69 8.53
CA VAL A 66 8.62 0.43 9.42
C VAL A 66 8.33 -0.06 10.84
N LEU A 67 7.44 -1.05 10.98
CA LEU A 67 7.07 -1.60 12.29
C LEU A 67 8.28 -2.22 13.01
N ARG A 68 9.13 -2.95 12.29
CA ARG A 68 10.37 -3.52 12.82
C ARG A 68 11.32 -2.42 13.29
N ASP A 69 11.51 -1.37 12.50
CA ASP A 69 12.41 -0.26 12.83
C ASP A 69 11.88 0.55 14.04
N PHE A 70 10.55 0.57 14.26
CA PHE A 70 9.92 1.10 15.48
C PHE A 70 9.95 0.13 16.68
N GLY A 71 10.53 -1.06 16.54
CA GLY A 71 10.69 -2.03 17.63
C GLY A 71 9.44 -2.84 17.94
N PHE A 72 8.51 -3.00 16.98
CA PHE A 72 7.38 -3.89 17.15
C PHE A 72 7.82 -5.36 17.11
N GLU A 73 7.20 -6.17 17.95
CA GLU A 73 7.35 -7.62 17.95
C GLU A 73 6.26 -8.23 17.07
N PHE A 74 6.59 -9.24 16.28
CA PHE A 74 5.66 -9.87 15.33
C PHE A 74 5.30 -11.28 15.78
N SER A 75 4.01 -11.61 15.74
CA SER A 75 3.52 -12.98 15.82
C SER A 75 3.15 -13.48 14.42
N TRP A 76 3.74 -14.60 14.04
CA TRP A 76 3.45 -15.29 12.78
C TRP A 76 2.65 -16.57 13.01
N GLU A 77 1.85 -16.65 14.08
CA GLU A 77 1.03 -17.84 14.36
C GLU A 77 -0.19 -17.90 13.43
N HIS A 78 -0.78 -16.76 13.10
CA HIS A 78 -1.98 -16.66 12.26
C HIS A 78 -1.68 -16.00 10.91
N SER A 79 -2.24 -16.52 9.81
CA SER A 79 -1.99 -16.03 8.45
C SER A 79 -2.90 -14.86 8.02
N THR A 80 -3.82 -14.45 8.88
CA THR A 80 -4.74 -13.35 8.62
C THR A 80 -5.28 -12.83 9.96
N PRO A 81 -5.48 -11.52 10.15
CA PRO A 81 -5.08 -10.38 9.30
C PRO A 81 -3.56 -10.28 9.07
N ASP A 82 -3.12 -9.38 8.19
CA ASP A 82 -1.74 -9.39 7.66
C ASP A 82 -0.64 -9.31 8.73
N PHE A 83 -0.85 -8.53 9.80
CA PHE A 83 0.09 -8.43 10.92
C PHE A 83 -0.61 -8.57 12.27
N ASP A 84 -0.03 -9.44 13.10
CA ASP A 84 -0.27 -9.54 14.52
C ASP A 84 1.00 -9.04 15.23
N VAL A 85 0.90 -7.89 15.89
CA VAL A 85 2.07 -7.22 16.48
C VAL A 85 1.86 -6.83 17.93
N ASN A 86 2.96 -6.76 18.68
CA ASN A 86 3.01 -6.20 20.02
C ASN A 86 3.96 -4.99 20.04
N THR A 87 3.57 -3.94 20.74
CA THR A 87 4.47 -2.86 21.11
C THR A 87 4.17 -2.43 22.55
N ASN A 88 5.19 -2.46 23.42
CA ASN A 88 5.06 -2.05 24.82
C ASN A 88 3.89 -2.71 25.56
N GLY A 89 3.63 -4.00 25.30
CA GLY A 89 2.53 -4.75 25.93
C GLY A 89 1.15 -4.48 25.32
N ILE A 90 1.06 -3.65 24.28
CA ILE A 90 -0.17 -3.42 23.51
C ILE A 90 -0.13 -4.32 22.28
N GLU A 91 -1.10 -5.22 22.19
CA GLU A 91 -1.29 -6.10 21.05
C GLU A 91 -2.19 -5.45 20.00
N LEU A 92 -1.71 -5.30 18.76
CA LEU A 92 -2.46 -4.72 17.65
C LEU A 92 -2.60 -5.70 16.49
N ILE A 93 -3.70 -5.57 15.76
CA ILE A 93 -3.93 -6.25 14.49
C ILE A 93 -3.91 -5.21 13.39
N ILE A 94 -3.11 -5.43 12.35
CA ILE A 94 -2.99 -4.51 11.21
C ILE A 94 -3.34 -5.29 9.94
N GLU A 95 -4.29 -4.76 9.17
CA GLU A 95 -4.61 -5.23 7.83
C GLU A 95 -4.12 -4.20 6.81
N ALA A 96 -3.27 -4.64 5.89
CA ALA A 96 -2.73 -3.85 4.81
C ALA A 96 -3.72 -3.80 3.64
N THR A 97 -3.80 -2.65 2.97
CA THR A 97 -4.56 -2.51 1.74
C THR A 97 -4.05 -1.37 0.88
N THR A 98 -4.35 -1.45 -0.41
CA THR A 98 -4.03 -0.41 -1.38
C THR A 98 -5.29 0.09 -2.05
N ALA A 99 -5.36 1.38 -2.37
CA ALA A 99 -6.35 1.91 -3.29
C ALA A 99 -5.75 1.91 -4.70
N GLY A 100 -6.18 0.98 -5.57
CA GLY A 100 -5.73 0.92 -6.96
C GLY A 100 -6.59 1.75 -7.91
N HIS A 101 -6.13 1.94 -9.14
CA HIS A 101 -6.86 2.64 -10.19
C HIS A 101 -8.21 1.97 -10.48
N SER A 102 -9.19 2.75 -10.99
CA SER A 102 -10.44 2.18 -11.50
C SER A 102 -10.29 1.68 -12.92
N GLN A 103 -11.12 0.71 -13.33
CA GLN A 103 -11.16 0.22 -14.70
C GLN A 103 -11.33 1.38 -15.70
N GLY A 104 -10.47 1.41 -16.73
CA GLY A 104 -10.48 2.44 -17.76
C GLY A 104 -9.85 3.78 -17.36
N LYS A 105 -9.34 3.93 -16.14
CA LYS A 105 -8.49 5.06 -15.73
C LYS A 105 -7.01 4.69 -15.86
N THR A 106 -6.19 5.73 -16.03
CA THR A 106 -4.73 5.60 -16.12
C THR A 106 -4.16 5.05 -14.83
N ALA A 107 -3.43 3.95 -14.93
CA ALA A 107 -2.74 3.39 -13.77
C ALA A 107 -1.55 4.26 -13.36
N GLU A 108 -1.14 4.18 -12.10
CA GLU A 108 -0.10 5.02 -11.53
C GLU A 108 1.29 4.78 -12.13
N TRP A 109 1.55 3.58 -12.65
CA TRP A 109 2.80 3.24 -13.35
C TRP A 109 2.88 3.81 -14.78
N GLU A 110 1.78 4.29 -15.35
CA GLU A 110 1.76 4.90 -16.69
C GLU A 110 2.28 6.34 -16.71
N TYR A 111 2.76 6.83 -15.56
CA TYR A 111 3.32 8.15 -15.40
C TYR A 111 4.40 8.47 -16.44
N ARG A 112 4.15 9.52 -17.23
CA ARG A 112 5.17 10.20 -18.02
C ARG A 112 5.62 11.43 -17.26
N ARG A 113 6.90 11.48 -16.86
CA ARG A 113 7.51 12.70 -16.30
C ARG A 113 7.55 13.75 -17.40
N ASN A 114 6.53 14.59 -17.45
CA ASN A 114 6.60 15.85 -18.15
C ASN A 114 6.46 16.97 -17.12
N ILE A 115 7.46 17.85 -17.05
CA ILE A 115 7.47 18.95 -16.07
C ILE A 115 6.32 19.92 -16.36
N GLU A 116 5.95 20.07 -17.63
CA GLU A 116 4.79 20.84 -18.03
C GLU A 116 3.49 20.27 -17.44
N ASP A 117 3.32 18.95 -17.41
CA ASP A 117 2.11 18.30 -16.85
C ASP A 117 1.96 18.54 -15.33
N LEU A 118 3.08 18.77 -14.62
CA LEU A 118 3.05 19.11 -13.19
C LEU A 118 2.68 20.57 -12.92
N LYS A 119 2.97 21.49 -13.86
CA LYS A 119 2.66 22.92 -13.70
C LYS A 119 1.16 23.18 -13.77
N ASP A 120 0.47 22.48 -14.66
CA ASP A 120 -0.97 22.63 -14.88
C ASP A 120 -1.79 21.61 -14.06
N MET A 121 -1.14 20.94 -13.11
CA MET A 121 -1.76 19.87 -12.33
C MET A 121 -2.88 20.41 -11.44
N ARG A 122 -4.08 19.85 -11.60
CA ARG A 122 -5.27 20.20 -10.82
C ARG A 122 -5.40 19.28 -9.61
N PHE A 123 -4.89 19.74 -8.47
CA PHE A 123 -4.94 18.99 -7.21
C PHE A 123 -6.38 18.72 -6.74
N GLY A 124 -7.34 19.62 -7.03
CA GLY A 124 -8.74 19.44 -6.67
C GLY A 124 -9.36 18.17 -7.27
N GLU A 125 -9.19 17.95 -8.58
CA GLU A 125 -9.69 16.76 -9.27
C GLU A 125 -8.96 15.49 -8.81
N MET A 126 -7.63 15.54 -8.74
CA MET A 126 -6.81 14.44 -8.25
C MET A 126 -7.27 13.98 -6.86
N ASN A 127 -7.37 14.91 -5.90
CA ASN A 127 -7.74 14.59 -4.53
C ASN A 127 -9.18 14.06 -4.45
N ARG A 128 -10.10 14.53 -5.30
CA ARG A 128 -11.47 14.00 -5.34
C ARG A 128 -11.51 12.55 -5.80
N GLU A 129 -10.73 12.19 -6.83
CA GLU A 129 -10.60 10.80 -7.26
C GLU A 129 -10.02 9.94 -6.12
N SER A 130 -8.95 10.39 -5.49
CA SER A 130 -8.32 9.73 -4.34
C SER A 130 -9.28 9.50 -3.17
N ILE A 131 -10.13 10.47 -2.82
CA ILE A 131 -11.14 10.31 -1.76
C ILE A 131 -12.05 9.12 -2.06
N ILE A 132 -12.54 9.00 -3.30
CA ILE A 132 -13.45 7.93 -3.71
C ILE A 132 -12.74 6.57 -3.67
N ARG A 133 -11.49 6.50 -4.17
CA ARG A 133 -10.72 5.25 -4.23
C ARG A 133 -10.33 4.76 -2.83
N LEU A 134 -9.89 5.66 -1.95
CA LEU A 134 -9.63 5.35 -0.54
C LEU A 134 -10.90 4.90 0.18
N SER A 135 -12.04 5.55 -0.08
CA SER A 135 -13.33 5.17 0.51
C SER A 135 -13.73 3.73 0.17
N ASN A 136 -13.52 3.31 -1.07
CA ASN A 136 -13.80 1.94 -1.51
C ASN A 136 -12.92 0.91 -0.78
N SER A 137 -11.61 1.14 -0.73
CA SER A 137 -10.67 0.24 -0.06
C SER A 137 -10.92 0.18 1.45
N PHE A 138 -11.11 1.33 2.11
CA PHE A 138 -11.45 1.40 3.53
C PHE A 138 -12.75 0.66 3.85
N THR A 139 -13.83 0.96 3.11
CA THR A 139 -15.15 0.34 3.34
C THR A 139 -15.11 -1.17 3.13
N SER A 140 -14.34 -1.64 2.13
CA SER A 140 -14.15 -3.07 1.89
C SER A 140 -13.48 -3.76 3.08
N LYS A 141 -12.35 -3.23 3.57
CA LYS A 141 -11.63 -3.80 4.73
C LYS A 141 -12.40 -3.65 6.04
N ALA A 142 -13.09 -2.54 6.25
CA ALA A 142 -13.97 -2.35 7.40
C ALA A 142 -15.11 -3.38 7.42
N ARG A 143 -15.71 -3.69 6.25
CA ARG A 143 -16.70 -4.76 6.13
C ARG A 143 -16.10 -6.15 6.38
N GLN A 144 -14.90 -6.42 5.88
CA GLN A 144 -14.18 -7.67 6.12
C GLN A 144 -13.89 -7.88 7.61
N TYR A 145 -13.50 -6.81 8.32
CA TYR A 145 -13.35 -6.84 9.76
C TYR A 145 -14.67 -7.20 10.47
N ARG A 146 -15.76 -6.46 10.18
CA ARG A 146 -17.07 -6.68 10.82
C ARG A 146 -17.64 -8.08 10.56
N ASN A 147 -17.47 -8.61 9.35
CA ASN A 147 -18.12 -9.86 8.96
C ASN A 147 -17.26 -11.10 9.25
N ARG A 148 -15.93 -10.96 9.28
CA ARG A 148 -15.00 -12.09 9.36
C ARG A 148 -13.97 -11.91 10.46
N TYR A 149 -13.12 -10.89 10.39
CA TYR A 149 -11.94 -10.84 11.26
C TYR A 149 -12.28 -10.64 12.74
N SER A 150 -13.31 -9.85 13.05
CA SER A 150 -13.78 -9.65 14.44
C SER A 150 -14.25 -10.93 15.14
N ASN A 151 -14.56 -12.00 14.39
CA ASN A 151 -14.92 -13.31 14.92
C ASN A 151 -13.72 -14.22 15.18
N LEU A 152 -12.51 -13.84 14.75
CA LEU A 152 -11.28 -14.61 14.97
C LEU A 152 -10.81 -14.43 16.41
N ALA A 153 -10.44 -15.55 17.05
CA ALA A 153 -10.06 -15.56 18.46
C ALA A 153 -8.90 -14.61 18.78
N HIS A 154 -7.88 -14.58 17.91
CA HIS A 154 -6.68 -13.74 18.06
C HIS A 154 -6.89 -12.27 17.68
N VAL A 155 -8.04 -11.90 17.12
CA VAL A 155 -8.38 -10.51 16.74
C VAL A 155 -9.34 -9.85 17.74
N LYS A 156 -10.18 -10.66 18.39
CA LYS A 156 -11.23 -10.18 19.27
C LYS A 156 -10.66 -9.34 20.42
N ASN A 157 -11.31 -8.22 20.72
CA ASN A 157 -10.93 -7.27 21.78
C ASN A 157 -9.54 -6.61 21.61
N ARG A 158 -8.93 -6.69 20.43
CA ARG A 158 -7.67 -5.99 20.11
C ARG A 158 -7.92 -4.80 19.18
N PRO A 159 -7.15 -3.71 19.30
CA PRO A 159 -7.13 -2.64 18.31
C PRO A 159 -6.90 -3.19 16.91
N PHE A 160 -7.75 -2.76 15.96
CA PHE A 160 -7.67 -3.15 14.57
C PHE A 160 -7.36 -1.93 13.71
N VAL A 161 -6.26 -1.98 12.97
CA VAL A 161 -5.75 -0.90 12.13
C VAL A 161 -5.87 -1.30 10.66
N ILE A 162 -6.41 -0.41 9.83
CA ILE A 162 -6.36 -0.55 8.38
C ILE A 162 -5.23 0.33 7.88
N ALA A 163 -4.13 -0.27 7.46
CA ALA A 163 -3.00 0.44 6.88
C ALA A 163 -3.21 0.56 5.36
N ILE A 164 -3.63 1.75 4.91
CA ILE A 164 -4.01 2.01 3.51
C ILE A 164 -2.97 2.88 2.79
N ALA A 165 -2.55 2.43 1.60
CA ALA A 165 -1.72 3.24 0.69
C ALA A 165 -2.47 3.59 -0.60
N PRO A 166 -2.39 4.85 -1.07
CA PRO A 166 -2.97 5.28 -2.34
C PRO A 166 -2.05 4.93 -3.50
N PHE A 167 -2.55 4.17 -4.48
CA PHE A 167 -1.88 3.83 -5.74
C PHE A 167 -2.85 3.97 -6.92
N GLU A 168 -3.81 4.90 -6.80
CA GLU A 168 -4.97 4.94 -7.68
C GLU A 168 -4.73 5.65 -9.00
N GLN A 169 -3.71 6.49 -9.09
CA GLN A 169 -3.45 7.32 -10.27
C GLN A 169 -2.01 7.85 -10.27
N PRO A 170 -1.49 8.31 -11.43
CA PRO A 170 -0.20 8.98 -11.47
C PRO A 170 -0.11 10.14 -10.47
N ASN A 171 1.08 10.37 -9.93
CA ASN A 171 1.33 11.41 -8.92
C ASN A 171 0.54 11.27 -7.60
N PHE A 172 -0.03 10.08 -7.30
CA PHE A 172 -0.71 9.81 -6.02
C PHE A 172 0.10 10.27 -4.79
N ASN A 173 1.43 10.22 -4.87
CA ASN A 173 2.31 10.62 -3.78
C ASN A 173 2.27 12.13 -3.47
N LEU A 174 1.74 12.96 -4.37
CA LEU A 174 1.61 14.40 -4.18
C LEU A 174 0.35 14.80 -3.41
N GLN A 175 -0.60 13.88 -3.20
CA GLN A 175 -1.86 14.17 -2.50
C GLN A 175 -1.68 14.35 -0.98
N TYR A 176 -0.56 13.86 -0.43
CA TYR A 176 -0.26 13.85 0.99
C TYR A 176 -1.42 13.26 1.81
N ASN A 177 -1.86 13.92 2.88
CA ASN A 177 -3.00 13.49 3.70
C ASN A 177 -4.33 14.13 3.28
N ARG A 178 -4.41 14.93 2.21
CA ARG A 178 -5.65 15.64 1.83
C ARG A 178 -6.83 14.70 1.62
N PRO A 179 -6.70 13.62 0.82
CA PRO A 179 -7.86 12.79 0.52
C PRO A 179 -8.34 11.98 1.73
N ILE A 180 -7.41 11.42 2.52
CA ILE A 180 -7.76 10.61 3.69
C ILE A 180 -8.37 11.46 4.82
N THR A 181 -7.93 12.71 4.96
CA THR A 181 -8.49 13.63 5.97
C THR A 181 -9.91 14.05 5.60
N ALA A 182 -10.15 14.36 4.33
CA ALA A 182 -11.50 14.63 3.83
C ALA A 182 -12.43 13.42 4.02
N LEU A 183 -11.95 12.21 3.72
CA LEU A 183 -12.73 10.99 3.87
C LEU A 183 -13.11 10.69 5.33
N LEU A 184 -12.14 10.77 6.26
CA LEU A 184 -12.34 10.29 7.64
C LEU A 184 -12.88 11.38 8.58
N TYR A 185 -12.64 12.66 8.28
CA TYR A 185 -12.92 13.77 9.20
C TYR A 185 -13.73 14.90 8.56
N ASP A 186 -14.23 14.72 7.33
CA ASP A 186 -14.98 15.74 6.58
C ASP A 186 -14.20 17.07 6.40
N TYR A 187 -12.87 17.00 6.49
CA TYR A 187 -12.00 18.14 6.31
C TYR A 187 -11.57 18.26 4.85
N TYR A 188 -12.42 18.89 4.04
CA TYR A 188 -12.17 19.13 2.63
C TYR A 188 -11.43 20.46 2.39
N VAL A 189 -10.45 20.45 1.50
CA VAL A 189 -9.72 21.65 1.06
C VAL A 189 -9.96 21.86 -0.43
N ASP A 190 -10.45 23.04 -0.77
CA ASP A 190 -10.57 23.49 -2.16
C ASP A 190 -9.20 24.01 -2.63
N GLU A 191 -8.40 23.11 -3.21
CA GLU A 191 -7.06 23.42 -3.74
C GLU A 191 -7.11 24.37 -4.95
N ASP A 192 -8.27 24.48 -5.60
CA ASP A 192 -8.45 25.30 -6.79
C ASP A 192 -8.94 26.71 -6.44
N ALA A 193 -9.26 27.00 -5.17
CA ALA A 193 -9.89 28.26 -4.73
C ALA A 193 -9.10 29.53 -5.13
N TYR A 194 -7.80 29.41 -5.35
CA TYR A 194 -6.90 30.52 -5.69
C TYR A 194 -6.19 30.35 -7.03
N LEU A 195 -6.52 29.32 -7.82
CA LEU A 195 -6.03 29.18 -9.18
C LEU A 195 -6.78 30.18 -10.06
N ARG A 196 -6.14 31.32 -10.34
CA ARG A 196 -6.62 32.37 -11.25
C ARG A 196 -6.02 32.21 -12.63
#